data_AF-A0A060BT40-F1
#
_entry.id   AF-A0A060BT40-F1
#
_cell.length_a   1.000
_cell.length_b   1.000
_cell.length_c   1.000
_cell.angle_alpha   90.00
_cell.angle_beta   90.00
_cell.angle_gamma   90.00
#
_symmetry.space_group_name_H-M   'P 1'
#
loop_
_entity.id
_entity.type
_entity.pdbx_description
1 polymer ?
#
loop_
_entity_poly.entity_id
_entity_poly.type
_entity_poly.pdbx_seq_one_letter_code
_entity_poly.pdbx_strand_id
1 'polypeptide(L)' 'MPIPMGDGIGDLNGITQKLSYIRSLGFTGIWLTPIFESPTYHKYNATDYFTVDSQFGTNDDLKTLVDTAHDDGIKVILDL' A
#
# COMPACT_ATOMS: atom_id res chain seq x y z
N MET A 1 -0.16 -22.76 5.04
CA MET A 1 0.04 -22.19 3.70
C MET A 1 1.34 -21.41 3.74
N PRO A 2 2.38 -21.78 2.96
CA PRO A 2 3.65 -21.06 3.01
C PRO A 2 3.43 -19.66 2.42
N ILE A 3 3.92 -18.65 3.13
CA ILE A 3 3.96 -17.26 2.65
C ILE A 3 5.00 -17.26 1.51
N PRO A 4 4.68 -16.76 0.31
CA PRO A 4 5.67 -16.63 -0.75
C PRO A 4 6.89 -15.88 -0.20
N MET A 5 8.10 -16.40 -0.41
CA MET A 5 9.34 -15.73 -0.01
C MET A 5 9.46 -14.42 -0.80
N GLY A 6 8.96 -13.33 -0.22
CA GLY A 6 9.31 -11.97 -0.60
C GLY A 6 10.70 -11.62 -0.07
N ASP A 7 11.23 -10.48 -0.49
CA ASP A 7 12.51 -9.92 -0.05
C ASP A 7 12.53 -9.45 1.43
N GLY A 8 11.42 -9.63 2.15
CA GLY A 8 11.25 -9.23 3.55
C GLY A 8 10.79 -7.78 3.72
N ILE A 9 10.55 -7.06 2.62
CA ILE A 9 10.05 -5.68 2.60
C ILE A 9 8.53 -5.72 2.39
N GLY A 10 7.79 -4.88 3.12
CA GLY A 10 6.35 -4.73 2.91
C GLY A 10 6.06 -3.87 1.69
N ASP A 11 5.15 -4.32 0.82
CA ASP A 11 4.80 -3.67 -0.44
C ASP A 11 3.27 -3.54 -0.63
N LEU A 12 2.85 -2.81 -1.66
CA LEU A 12 1.44 -2.56 -1.94
C LEU A 12 0.68 -3.84 -2.29
N ASN A 13 1.33 -4.78 -2.98
CA ASN A 13 0.75 -6.08 -3.32
C ASN A 13 0.49 -6.95 -2.09
N GLY A 14 1.37 -6.89 -1.09
CA GLY A 14 1.20 -7.51 0.21
C GLY A 14 -0.01 -6.92 0.95
N ILE A 15 -0.20 -5.60 0.91
CA ILE A 15 -1.39 -4.96 1.50
C ILE A 15 -2.66 -5.46 0.79
N THR A 16 -2.68 -5.49 -0.55
CA THR A 16 -3.81 -5.99 -1.34
C THR A 16 -4.21 -7.41 -0.93
N GLN A 17 -3.24 -8.31 -0.73
CA GLN A 17 -3.47 -9.68 -0.27
C GLN A 17 -4.05 -9.77 1.15
N LYS A 18 -3.91 -8.72 1.96
CA LYS A 18 -4.39 -8.66 3.36
C LYS A 18 -5.70 -7.90 3.53
N LEU A 19 -6.28 -7.30 2.49
CA LEU A 19 -7.55 -6.58 2.58
C LEU A 19 -8.68 -7.45 3.17
N SER A 20 -8.77 -8.71 2.78
CA SER A 20 -9.75 -9.65 3.36
C SER A 20 -9.57 -9.84 4.87
N TYR A 21 -8.31 -9.89 5.35
CA TYR A 21 -8.02 -9.96 6.77
C TYR A 21 -8.42 -8.66 7.49
N ILE A 22 -8.08 -7.50 6.94
CA ILE A 22 -8.44 -6.19 7.49
C ILE A 22 -9.96 -6.05 7.60
N ARG A 23 -10.69 -6.43 6.55
CA ARG A 23 -12.15 -6.48 6.53
C ARG A 23 -12.72 -7.41 7.60
N SER A 24 -12.12 -8.58 7.79
CA SER A 24 -12.56 -9.56 8.80
C SER A 24 -12.48 -9.04 10.23
N LEU A 25 -11.60 -8.06 10.49
CA LEU A 25 -11.49 -7.37 11.78
C LEU A 25 -12.55 -6.26 11.97
N GLY A 26 -13.35 -5.97 10.94
CA GLY A 26 -14.41 -4.95 10.96
C GLY A 26 -13.95 -3.55 10.57
N PHE A 27 -12.71 -3.38 10.08
CA PHE A 27 -12.23 -2.09 9.59
C PHE A 27 -12.79 -1.76 8.21
N THR A 28 -13.05 -0.47 7.98
CA THR A 28 -13.61 0.07 6.72
C THR A 28 -12.66 1.04 6.03
N GLY A 29 -11.44 1.18 6.52
CA GLY A 29 -10.45 2.07 5.93
C GLY A 29 -9.03 1.74 6.38
N ILE A 30 -8.07 2.09 5.53
CA ILE A 30 -6.63 2.05 5.80
C ILE A 30 -6.05 3.44 5.55
N TRP A 31 -5.08 3.82 6.39
CA TRP A 31 -4.26 5.00 6.22
C TRP A 31 -2.82 4.56 6.04
N LEU A 32 -2.22 4.93 4.91
CA LEU A 32 -0.83 4.64 4.60
C LEU A 32 0.04 5.84 4.95
N THR A 33 1.17 5.59 5.61
CA THR A 33 2.31 6.53 5.68
C THR A 33 2.79 6.89 4.27
N PRO A 34 3.63 7.92 4.07
CA PRO A 34 4.02 8.35 2.73
C PRO A 34 4.62 7.21 1.90
N ILE A 35 4.09 7.04 0.69
CA ILE A 35 4.48 5.97 -0.25
C ILE A 35 5.16 6.50 -1.52
N PHE A 36 5.31 7.82 -1.62
CA PHE A 36 5.84 8.50 -2.80
C PHE A 36 7.37 8.47 -2.82
N GLU A 37 7.94 8.67 -4.00
CA GLU A 37 9.39 8.64 -4.23
C GLU A 37 10.11 9.58 -3.24
N SER A 38 11.06 9.02 -2.48
CA SER A 38 11.84 9.78 -1.50
C SER A 38 13.19 9.11 -1.19
N PRO A 39 14.26 9.91 -0.96
CA PRO A 39 15.58 9.41 -0.60
C PRO A 39 15.65 8.85 0.83
N THR A 40 14.66 9.15 1.69
CA THR A 40 14.62 8.67 3.08
C THR A 40 13.77 7.42 3.25
N TYR A 41 14.07 6.61 4.27
CA TYR A 41 13.30 5.39 4.57
C TYR A 41 11.86 5.66 5.03
N HIS A 42 11.62 6.80 5.68
CA HIS A 42 10.31 7.19 6.21
C HIS A 42 9.46 7.96 5.20
N LYS A 43 10.02 8.31 4.04
CA LYS A 43 9.33 8.88 2.87
C LYS A 43 8.69 10.27 3.01
N TYR A 44 8.69 10.86 4.21
CA TYR A 44 8.25 12.27 4.44
C TYR A 44 9.08 13.36 3.70
N ASN A 45 10.19 13.02 3.03
CA ASN A 45 10.95 13.97 2.20
C ASN A 45 10.73 13.67 0.71
N ALA A 46 9.48 13.74 0.26
CA ALA A 46 9.10 13.38 -1.10
C ALA A 46 9.82 14.23 -2.15
N THR A 47 10.35 13.56 -3.17
CA THR A 47 10.96 14.20 -4.35
C THR A 47 10.02 14.24 -5.54
N ASP A 48 9.09 13.27 -5.63
CA ASP A 48 8.02 13.25 -6.62
C ASP A 48 6.74 12.65 -6.01
N TYR A 49 5.69 13.46 -5.90
CA TYR A 49 4.38 13.04 -5.38
C TYR A 49 3.52 12.29 -6.41
N PHE A 50 3.92 12.24 -7.69
CA PHE A 50 3.18 11.54 -8.75
C PHE A 50 3.65 10.11 -8.97
N THR A 51 4.73 9.71 -8.28
CA THR A 51 5.38 8.41 -8.45
C THR A 51 5.46 7.68 -7.11
N VAL A 52 4.94 6.46 -7.07
CA VAL A 52 5.14 5.52 -5.96
C VAL A 52 6.61 5.14 -5.88
N ASP A 53 7.15 5.10 -4.67
CA ASP A 53 8.52 4.67 -4.44
C ASP A 53 8.70 3.21 -4.86
N SER A 54 9.70 2.94 -5.70
CA SER A 54 9.97 1.60 -6.26
C SER A 54 10.17 0.51 -5.20
N GLN A 55 10.49 0.87 -3.95
CA GLN A 55 10.56 -0.07 -2.84
C GLN A 55 9.20 -0.71 -2.50
N PHE A 56 8.09 -0.01 -2.76
CA PHE A 56 6.73 -0.48 -2.45
C PHE A 56 5.98 -1.01 -3.66
N GLY A 57 6.48 -0.78 -4.87
CA GLY A 57 5.87 -1.21 -6.13
C GLY A 57 5.76 -0.07 -7.14
N THR A 58 4.68 -0.09 -7.92
CA THR A 58 4.41 0.85 -9.02
C THR A 58 3.11 1.61 -8.81
N ASN A 59 2.86 2.63 -9.64
CA ASN A 59 1.58 3.33 -9.67
C ASN A 59 0.41 2.38 -10.03
N ASP A 60 0.65 1.35 -10.83
CA ASP A 60 -0.37 0.35 -11.19
C ASP A 60 -0.67 -0.59 -10.01
N ASP A 61 0.32 -0.90 -9.17
CA ASP A 61 0.11 -1.64 -7.92
C ASP A 61 -0.73 -0.81 -6.93
N LEU A 62 -0.47 0.50 -6.82
CA LEU A 62 -1.30 1.40 -6.02
C LEU A 62 -2.73 1.47 -6.54
N LYS A 63 -2.90 1.59 -7.86
CA LYS A 63 -4.22 1.56 -8.49
C LYS A 63 -4.94 0.25 -8.17
N THR A 64 -4.26 -0.89 -8.29
CA THR A 64 -4.81 -2.21 -7.99
C THR A 64 -5.23 -2.32 -6.53
N LEU A 65 -4.41 -1.83 -5.60
CA LEU A 65 -4.74 -1.77 -4.17
C LEU A 65 -6.01 -0.96 -3.92
N VAL A 66 -6.09 0.25 -4.50
CA VAL A 66 -7.23 1.16 -4.31
C VAL A 66 -8.51 0.56 -4.88
N ASP A 67 -8.46 0.01 -6.09
CA ASP A 67 -9.63 -0.63 -6.73
C ASP A 67 -10.11 -1.83 -5.90
N THR A 68 -9.19 -2.71 -5.50
CA THR A 68 -9.53 -3.90 -4.70
C THR A 68 -10.06 -3.51 -3.33
N ALA A 69 -9.47 -2.50 -2.67
CA ALA A 69 -9.96 -2.00 -1.39
C ALA A 69 -11.38 -1.45 -1.52
N HIS A 70 -11.66 -0.67 -2.55
CA HIS A 70 -12.98 -0.11 -2.79
C HIS A 70 -14.05 -1.18 -3.07
N ASP A 71 -13.71 -2.22 -3.83
CA ASP A 71 -14.59 -3.38 -4.07
C ASP A 71 -14.94 -4.11 -2.77
N ASP A 72 -14.01 -4.13 -1.81
CA ASP A 72 -14.21 -4.67 -0.46
C ASP A 72 -14.84 -3.70 0.55
N GLY A 73 -15.19 -2.48 0.12
CA GLY A 73 -15.78 -1.45 0.97
C GLY A 73 -14.77 -0.76 1.91
N ILE A 74 -13.48 -0.90 1.66
CA ILE A 74 -12.38 -0.29 2.40
C ILE A 74 -11.94 1.01 1.72
N LYS A 75 -11.88 2.11 2.47
CA LYS A 75 -11.32 3.40 1.99
C LYS A 75 -9.80 3.43 2.13
N VAL A 76 -9.11 4.07 1.18
CA VAL A 76 -7.66 4.28 1.23
C VAL A 76 -7.37 5.76 1.41
N ILE A 77 -6.58 6.09 2.44
CA ILE A 77 -6.10 7.46 2.72
C ILE A 77 -4.58 7.44 2.59
N LEU A 78 -4.03 8.40 1.86
CA LEU A 78 -2.59 8.60 1.72
C LEU A 78 -2.16 9.80 2.58
N ASP A 79 -1.06 9.64 3.31
CA ASP A 79 -0.38 10.75 3.99
C ASP A 79 0.33 11.66 2.98
N LEU A 80 0.26 12.97 3.19
CA LEU A 80 0.76 14.04 2.29
C LEU A 80 1.53 15.10 3.08
#